data_AF-A0A958LQS0-F1
#
_entry.id   AF-A0A958LQS0-F1
#
_cell.length_a   1.000
_cell.length_b   1.000
_cell.length_c   1.000
_cell.angle_alpha   90.00
_cell.angle_beta   90.00
_cell.angle_gamma   90.00
#
_symmetry.space_group_name_H-M   'P 1'
#
loop_
_entity.id
_entity.type
_entity.pdbx_description
1 polymer ?
#
loop_
_entity_poly.entity_id
_entity_poly.type
_entity_poly.pdbx_seq_one_letter_code
_entity_poly.pdbx_strand_id
1 'polypeptide(L)'
;MKSLLTMIAALMFLVAAHRALASGVNHQTTSPSAKVQMMNPPQEAAPRSFTCKFHSGDVGTIVGVGASRNAAHADAAEKCFDRRVSLYESVRGQKVDMDRGQLLIDACVNLTCS
;
A
#
# COMPACT_ATOMS: atom_id res chain seq x y z
N MET A 1 -31.27 -19.50 26.19
CA MET A 1 -30.56 -18.75 25.13
C MET A 1 -30.04 -17.39 25.62
N LYS A 2 -29.36 -17.33 26.78
CA LYS A 2 -28.78 -16.08 27.34
C LYS A 2 -27.26 -16.16 27.59
N SER A 3 -26.63 -17.32 27.41
CA SER A 3 -25.19 -17.52 27.71
C SER A 3 -24.23 -17.27 26.53
N LEU A 4 -24.70 -17.24 25.28
CA LEU A 4 -23.80 -17.09 24.13
C LEU A 4 -23.37 -15.63 23.91
N LEU A 5 -24.25 -14.68 24.24
CA LEU A 5 -24.01 -13.25 24.01
C LEU A 5 -22.97 -12.66 25.01
N THR A 6 -22.91 -13.19 26.22
CA THR A 6 -21.94 -12.76 27.25
C THR A 6 -20.52 -13.26 26.98
N MET A 7 -20.35 -14.41 26.33
CA MET A 7 -19.02 -14.93 25.99
C MET A 7 -18.35 -14.15 24.85
N ILE A 8 -19.14 -13.61 23.90
CA ILE A 8 -18.61 -12.81 22.78
C ILE A 8 -18.08 -11.45 23.29
N ALA A 9 -18.76 -10.84 24.28
CA ALA A 9 -18.32 -9.58 24.87
C ALA A 9 -16.98 -9.69 25.61
N ALA A 10 -16.71 -10.83 26.26
CA ALA A 10 -15.44 -11.07 26.96
C ALA A 10 -14.25 -11.21 26.00
N LEU A 11 -14.46 -11.80 24.82
CA LEU A 11 -13.40 -11.95 23.80
C LEU A 11 -12.98 -10.59 23.18
N MET A 12 -13.90 -9.64 23.07
CA MET A 12 -13.62 -8.31 22.52
C MET A 12 -12.70 -7.46 23.41
N PHE A 13 -12.75 -7.64 24.75
CA PHE A 13 -11.89 -6.89 25.67
C PHE A 13 -10.44 -7.38 25.72
N LEU A 14 -10.17 -8.65 25.37
CA LEU A 14 -8.82 -9.21 25.45
C LEU A 14 -7.87 -8.75 24.33
N VAL A 15 -8.41 -8.30 23.19
CA VAL A 15 -7.60 -7.89 22.03
C VAL A 15 -7.03 -6.47 22.19
N ALA A 16 -7.61 -5.63 23.04
CA ALA A 16 -7.16 -4.25 23.24
C ALA A 16 -5.87 -4.10 24.08
N ALA A 17 -5.43 -5.14 24.79
CA ALA A 17 -4.33 -5.06 25.75
C ALA A 17 -2.92 -5.34 25.17
N HIS A 18 -2.78 -5.66 23.88
CA HIS A 18 -1.51 -6.13 23.30
C HIS A 18 -0.70 -5.07 22.52
N ARG A 19 -1.04 -3.78 22.59
CA ARG A 19 -0.36 -2.72 21.81
C ARG A 19 0.53 -1.76 22.60
N ALA A 20 0.92 -2.10 23.82
CA ALA A 20 1.64 -1.17 24.70
C ALA A 20 2.96 -1.73 25.27
N LEU A 21 3.79 -2.43 24.47
CA LEU A 21 5.15 -2.78 24.89
C LEU A 21 6.14 -2.81 23.72
N ALA A 22 6.76 -1.66 23.45
CA ALA A 22 8.09 -1.52 22.82
C ALA A 22 8.56 -0.08 23.13
N SER A 23 9.18 0.17 24.29
CA SER A 23 10.63 0.10 24.54
C SER A 23 11.46 0.95 23.56
N GLY A 24 12.13 1.97 24.10
CA GLY A 24 13.08 2.77 23.32
C GLY A 24 13.74 3.94 24.07
N VAL A 25 14.39 3.64 25.19
CA VAL A 25 15.54 4.30 25.86
C VAL A 25 15.93 5.71 25.38
N ASN A 26 15.76 6.67 26.30
CA ASN A 26 16.34 8.01 26.29
C ASN A 26 17.83 7.92 26.65
N HIS A 27 18.73 8.10 25.67
CA HIS A 27 20.14 8.37 25.92
C HIS A 27 20.42 9.87 25.72
N GLN A 28 20.37 10.59 26.83
CA GLN A 28 21.10 11.83 26.99
C GLN A 28 22.59 11.47 26.98
N THR A 29 23.34 11.89 25.97
CA THR A 29 24.80 11.89 26.02
C THR A 29 25.28 13.28 25.66
N THR A 30 25.96 13.84 26.64
CA THR A 30 26.60 15.15 26.71
C THR A 30 27.43 15.50 25.47
N SER A 31 27.18 16.70 24.95
CA SER A 31 28.05 17.41 24.04
C SER A 31 29.39 17.76 24.71
N PRO A 32 30.52 17.50 24.04
CA PRO A 32 31.56 18.51 23.97
C PRO A 32 31.89 18.86 22.51
N SER A 33 32.06 20.16 22.28
CA SER A 33 32.56 20.77 21.05
C SER A 33 33.72 19.99 20.42
N ALA A 34 33.46 19.40 19.25
CA ALA A 34 34.50 19.05 18.31
C ALA A 34 34.08 19.54 16.93
N LYS A 35 34.95 20.34 16.33
CA LYS A 35 34.83 20.96 15.01
C LYS A 35 34.85 19.86 13.94
N VAL A 36 33.71 19.21 13.70
CA VAL A 36 33.57 18.22 12.62
C VAL A 36 33.33 18.98 11.34
N GLN A 37 34.33 18.90 10.47
CA GLN A 37 34.31 19.43 9.12
C GLN A 37 33.07 18.89 8.39
N MET A 38 32.44 19.79 7.64
CA MET A 38 31.24 19.56 6.86
C MET A 38 31.54 18.56 5.73
N MET A 39 31.58 17.29 6.08
CA MET A 39 31.57 16.16 5.15
C MET A 39 30.18 16.16 4.52
N ASN A 40 30.11 16.40 3.21
CA ASN A 40 28.88 16.19 2.45
C ASN A 40 28.37 14.79 2.79
N PRO A 41 27.10 14.61 3.25
CA PRO A 41 26.57 13.26 3.40
C PRO A 41 26.76 12.54 2.06
N PRO A 42 27.15 11.25 2.04
CA PRO A 42 27.11 10.49 0.81
C PRO A 42 25.73 10.74 0.23
N GLN A 43 25.66 11.32 -0.97
CA GLN A 43 24.40 11.50 -1.69
C GLN A 43 23.81 10.11 -1.79
N GLU A 44 22.89 9.79 -0.87
CA GLU A 44 22.09 8.59 -0.88
C GLU A 44 21.36 8.67 -2.21
N ALA A 45 21.92 7.98 -3.20
CA ALA A 45 21.42 8.01 -4.55
C ALA A 45 19.96 7.64 -4.42
N ALA A 46 19.07 8.61 -4.68
CA ALA A 46 17.63 8.43 -4.48
C ALA A 46 17.27 7.06 -5.05
N PRO A 47 16.64 6.18 -4.25
CA PRO A 47 16.43 4.79 -4.65
C PRO A 47 15.80 4.82 -6.03
N ARG A 48 16.49 4.24 -7.02
CA ARG A 48 16.05 4.33 -8.43
C ARG A 48 14.69 3.66 -8.52
N SER A 49 13.64 4.47 -8.50
CA SER A 49 12.28 3.99 -8.68
C SER A 49 12.01 3.89 -10.16
N PHE A 50 11.51 2.73 -10.57
CA PHE A 50 10.95 2.52 -11.88
C PHE A 50 9.51 2.99 -11.85
N THR A 51 9.07 3.59 -12.95
CA THR A 51 7.68 4.01 -13.13
C THR A 51 7.10 3.29 -14.33
N CYS A 52 5.88 2.78 -14.19
CA CYS A 52 5.09 2.24 -15.27
C CYS A 52 3.85 3.13 -15.41
N LYS A 53 3.73 3.82 -16.55
CA LYS A 53 2.55 4.63 -16.85
C LYS A 53 1.78 3.97 -17.97
N PHE A 54 0.46 3.97 -17.87
CA PHE A 54 -0.40 3.66 -19.01
C PHE A 54 -1.69 4.48 -18.93
N HIS A 55 -2.36 4.62 -20.05
CA HIS A 55 -3.61 5.36 -20.17
C HIS A 55 -4.71 4.41 -20.67
N SER A 56 -5.83 4.37 -19.97
CA SER A 56 -7.02 3.62 -20.35
C SER A 56 -8.20 4.57 -20.47
N GLY A 57 -9.02 4.42 -21.51
CA GLY A 57 -10.11 5.36 -21.79
C GLY A 57 -11.20 5.43 -20.72
N ASP A 58 -11.33 4.39 -19.92
CA ASP A 58 -12.33 4.25 -18.85
C ASP A 58 -11.82 4.67 -17.46
N VAL A 59 -10.60 4.31 -17.09
CA VAL A 59 -10.01 4.61 -15.76
C VAL A 59 -8.96 5.74 -15.76
N GLY A 60 -8.72 6.33 -16.92
CA GLY A 60 -7.77 7.41 -17.14
C GLY A 60 -6.31 6.95 -17.04
N THR A 61 -5.46 7.85 -16.56
CA THR A 61 -4.03 7.60 -16.41
C THR A 61 -3.73 6.91 -15.08
N ILE A 62 -3.04 5.78 -15.16
CA ILE A 62 -2.56 5.03 -14.00
C ILE A 62 -1.03 5.08 -14.00
N VAL A 63 -0.47 5.27 -12.81
CA VAL A 63 0.98 5.33 -12.60
C VAL A 63 1.35 4.35 -11.50
N GLY A 64 2.07 3.30 -11.90
CA GLY A 64 2.70 2.36 -11.00
C GLY A 64 4.16 2.73 -10.72
N VAL A 65 4.62 2.47 -9.50
CA VAL A 65 5.98 2.76 -9.03
C VAL A 65 6.56 1.53 -8.32
N GLY A 66 7.85 1.26 -8.50
CA GLY A 66 8.48 0.12 -7.85
C GLY A 66 9.99 0.10 -7.95
N ALA A 67 10.63 -0.77 -7.17
CA ALA A 67 12.10 -0.94 -7.17
C ALA A 67 12.64 -1.64 -8.43
N SER A 68 11.75 -2.18 -9.28
CA SER A 68 12.07 -2.80 -10.57
C SER A 68 10.97 -2.49 -11.58
N ARG A 69 11.24 -2.70 -12.88
CA ARG A 69 10.21 -2.58 -13.93
C ARG A 69 9.00 -3.49 -13.65
N ASN A 70 9.26 -4.71 -13.18
CA ASN A 70 8.21 -5.67 -12.87
C ASN A 70 7.38 -5.23 -11.66
N ALA A 71 8.02 -4.66 -10.63
CA ALA A 71 7.33 -4.11 -9.46
C ALA A 71 6.48 -2.89 -9.84
N ALA A 72 7.00 -1.99 -10.69
CA ALA A 72 6.25 -0.84 -11.18
C ALA A 72 5.05 -1.26 -12.06
N HIS A 73 5.21 -2.31 -12.87
CA HIS A 73 4.11 -2.88 -13.67
C HIS A 73 3.04 -3.54 -12.78
N ALA A 74 3.45 -4.33 -11.78
CA ALA A 74 2.54 -4.94 -10.82
C ALA A 74 1.73 -3.87 -10.05
N ASP A 75 2.38 -2.82 -9.55
CA ASP A 75 1.70 -1.70 -8.88
C ASP A 75 0.76 -0.94 -9.83
N ALA A 76 1.11 -0.82 -11.11
CA ALA A 76 0.21 -0.23 -12.12
C ALA A 76 -1.02 -1.12 -12.38
N ALA A 77 -0.84 -2.44 -12.47
CA ALA A 77 -1.91 -3.40 -12.72
C ALA A 77 -2.87 -3.50 -11.51
N GLU A 78 -2.35 -3.44 -10.28
CA GLU A 78 -3.17 -3.41 -9.06
C GLU A 78 -4.06 -2.16 -9.03
N LYS A 79 -3.45 -0.96 -9.22
CA LYS A 79 -4.21 0.29 -9.29
C LYS A 79 -5.23 0.32 -10.41
N CYS A 80 -4.93 -0.33 -11.54
CA CYS A 80 -5.87 -0.48 -12.65
C CYS A 80 -7.12 -1.24 -12.21
N PHE A 81 -6.91 -2.39 -11.57
CA PHE A 81 -7.99 -3.24 -11.09
C PHE A 81 -8.86 -2.50 -10.07
N ASP A 82 -8.23 -1.88 -9.07
CA ASP A 82 -8.94 -1.14 -8.02
C ASP A 82 -9.82 -0.02 -8.59
N ARG A 83 -9.29 0.75 -9.56
CA ARG A 83 -10.09 1.79 -10.22
C ARG A 83 -11.25 1.21 -11.02
N ARG A 84 -11.04 0.10 -11.73
CA ARG A 84 -12.11 -0.55 -12.51
C ARG A 84 -13.18 -1.14 -11.60
N VAL A 85 -12.80 -1.76 -10.49
CA VAL A 85 -13.73 -2.24 -9.46
C VAL A 85 -14.52 -1.07 -8.90
N SER A 86 -13.85 0.00 -8.44
CA SER A 86 -14.51 1.18 -7.89
C SER A 86 -15.47 1.84 -8.90
N LEU A 87 -15.07 1.93 -10.18
CA LEU A 87 -15.92 2.45 -11.25
C LEU A 87 -17.12 1.53 -11.50
N TYR A 88 -16.92 0.22 -11.54
CA TYR A 88 -18.02 -0.73 -11.72
C TYR A 88 -19.03 -0.67 -10.58
N GLU A 89 -18.56 -0.71 -9.33
CA GLU A 89 -19.40 -0.70 -8.14
C GLU A 89 -20.16 0.62 -8.01
N SER A 90 -19.53 1.75 -8.32
CA SER A 90 -20.18 3.07 -8.30
C SER A 90 -21.24 3.23 -9.39
N VAL A 91 -21.02 2.68 -10.59
CA VAL A 91 -21.96 2.79 -11.72
C VAL A 91 -23.12 1.79 -11.60
N ARG A 92 -22.87 0.58 -11.08
CA ARG A 92 -23.85 -0.51 -11.07
C ARG A 92 -24.51 -0.74 -9.71
N GLY A 93 -23.96 -0.21 -8.62
CA GLY A 93 -24.46 -0.46 -7.26
C GLY A 93 -24.35 -1.94 -6.85
N GLN A 94 -23.52 -2.72 -7.54
CA GLN A 94 -23.32 -4.14 -7.32
C GLN A 94 -21.83 -4.42 -7.15
N LYS A 95 -21.50 -5.32 -6.22
CA LYS A 95 -20.13 -5.81 -6.04
C LYS A 95 -19.68 -6.60 -7.26
N VAL A 96 -18.37 -6.58 -7.51
CA VAL A 96 -17.76 -7.40 -8.55
C VAL A 96 -17.80 -8.87 -8.14
N ASP A 97 -18.47 -9.69 -8.94
CA ASP A 97 -18.44 -11.15 -8.83
C ASP A 97 -17.14 -11.73 -9.41
N MET A 98 -16.90 -13.03 -9.20
CA MET A 98 -15.64 -13.69 -9.62
C MET A 98 -15.43 -13.67 -11.15
N ASP A 99 -16.49 -13.90 -11.93
CA ASP A 99 -16.40 -13.94 -13.39
C ASP A 99 -16.09 -12.54 -13.94
N ARG A 100 -16.74 -11.51 -13.38
CA ARG A 100 -16.44 -10.12 -13.69
C ARG A 100 -15.04 -9.73 -13.23
N GLY A 101 -14.61 -10.18 -12.06
CA GLY A 101 -13.28 -9.93 -11.50
C GLY A 101 -12.18 -10.39 -12.44
N GLN A 102 -12.32 -11.58 -13.01
CA GLN A 102 -11.36 -12.11 -13.99
C GLN A 102 -11.26 -11.22 -15.23
N LEU A 103 -12.39 -10.75 -15.77
CA LEU A 103 -12.38 -9.83 -16.92
C LEU A 103 -11.67 -8.49 -16.61
N LEU A 104 -11.82 -7.99 -15.38
CA LEU A 104 -11.13 -6.77 -14.95
C LEU A 104 -9.61 -7.00 -14.79
N ILE A 105 -9.22 -8.16 -14.28
CA ILE A 105 -7.80 -8.57 -14.18
C ILE A 105 -7.19 -8.68 -15.58
N ASP A 106 -7.84 -9.39 -16.50
CA ASP A 106 -7.36 -9.61 -17.87
C ASP A 106 -7.15 -8.28 -18.63
N ALA A 107 -8.00 -7.28 -18.36
CA ALA A 107 -7.87 -5.94 -18.91
C ALA A 107 -6.67 -5.15 -18.34
N CYS A 108 -6.19 -5.50 -17.14
CA CYS A 108 -5.12 -4.79 -16.45
C CYS A 108 -3.76 -5.49 -16.54
N VAL A 109 -3.70 -6.81 -16.72
CA VAL A 109 -2.40 -7.53 -16.82
C VAL A 109 -1.75 -7.39 -18.19
N ASN A 110 -2.54 -7.16 -19.24
CA ASN A 110 -2.05 -7.00 -20.63
C ASN A 110 -1.59 -5.57 -20.95
N LEU A 111 -1.45 -4.72 -19.93
CA LEU A 111 -1.08 -3.32 -20.13
C LEU A 111 0.42 -3.19 -20.42
N THR A 112 0.75 -2.38 -21.41
CA THR A 112 2.12 -2.05 -21.76
C THR A 112 2.49 -0.71 -21.12
N CYS A 113 3.59 -0.68 -20.36
CA CYS A 113 4.11 0.58 -19.80
C CYS A 113 4.65 1.48 -20.93
N SER A 114 4.30 2.76 -20.90
CA SER A 114 4.90 3.83 -21.72
C SER A 114 6.02 4.54 -20.97
#